data_AF-A0A6N7IPP8-F1
#
_entry.id   AF-A0A6N7IPP8-F1
#
_cell.length_a   1.000
_cell.length_b   1.000
_cell.length_c   1.000
_cell.angle_alpha   90.00
_cell.angle_beta   90.00
_cell.angle_gamma   90.00
#
_symmetry.space_group_name_H-M   'P 1'
#
loop_
_entity.id
_entity.type
_entity.pdbx_description
1 polymer ?
#
loop_
_entity_poly.entity_id
_entity_poly.type
_entity_poly.pdbx_seq_one_letter_code
_entity_poly.pdbx_strand_id
1 'polypeptide(L)' 'MTEVIKHAHEHTHPAVTHTHAHAHGETTHAHEHTHPAVTHTHEHEHLPGEEEMHNHEHHVHEHEH' A
#
# COMPACT_ATOMS: atom_id res chain seq x y z
N MET A 1 -20.85 28.60 -14.02
CA MET A 1 -20.67 27.27 -13.39
C MET A 1 -19.19 27.02 -13.43
N THR A 2 -18.54 26.90 -12.28
CA THR A 2 -17.09 26.64 -12.22
C THR A 2 -16.89 25.17 -12.52
N GLU A 3 -16.19 24.83 -13.60
CA GLU A 3 -15.79 23.45 -13.87
C GLU A 3 -14.79 23.01 -12.79
N VAL A 4 -15.01 21.83 -12.22
CA VAL A 4 -14.11 21.21 -11.24
C VAL A 4 -13.56 19.95 -11.89
N ILE A 5 -12.24 19.81 -11.91
CA ILE A 5 -11.55 18.65 -12.47
C ILE A 5 -11.40 17.62 -11.36
N LYS A 6 -11.83 16.38 -11.62
CA LYS A 6 -11.71 15.27 -10.67
C LYS A 6 -10.68 14.27 -11.16
N HIS A 7 -9.74 13.91 -10.30
CA HIS A 7 -8.78 12.83 -10.54
C HIS A 7 -8.98 11.73 -9.50
N ALA A 8 -8.94 10.49 -9.95
CA ALA A 8 -8.96 9.30 -9.10
C ALA A 8 -7.72 8.46 -9.39
N HIS A 9 -7.08 7.96 -8.34
CA HIS A 9 -5.94 7.06 -8.39
C HIS A 9 -6.25 5.81 -7.56
N GLU A 10 -5.91 4.65 -8.10
CA GLU A 10 -6.00 3.36 -7.41
C GLU A 10 -4.62 2.72 -7.35
N HIS A 11 -4.24 2.25 -6.17
CA HIS A 11 -3.00 1.49 -5.96
C HIS A 11 -3.27 0.21 -5.19
N THR A 12 -2.73 -0.91 -5.68
CA THR A 12 -2.87 -2.21 -5.03
C THR A 12 -1.52 -2.74 -4.59
N HIS A 13 -1.38 -2.98 -3.28
CA HIS A 13 -0.30 -3.78 -2.71
C HIS A 13 -0.64 -5.27 -2.84
N PRO A 14 0.25 -6.10 -3.42
CA PRO A 14 0.02 -7.53 -3.52
C PRO A 14 0.10 -8.21 -2.15
N ALA A 15 -0.46 -9.42 -2.06
CA ALA A 15 -0.30 -10.26 -0.89
C ALA A 15 1.16 -10.72 -0.75
N VAL A 16 1.66 -10.80 0.49
CA VAL A 16 3.04 -11.19 0.79
C VAL A 16 3.04 -12.29 1.85
N THR A 17 3.81 -13.34 1.62
CA THR A 17 3.97 -14.46 2.56
C THR A 17 5.41 -14.51 3.07
N HIS A 18 5.57 -14.57 4.38
CA HIS A 18 6.84 -14.75 5.07
C HIS A 18 6.86 -16.11 5.76
N THR A 19 7.93 -16.86 5.53
CA THR A 19 8.19 -18.13 6.23
C THR A 19 9.49 -18.02 6.99
N HIS A 20 9.47 -18.40 8.26
CA HIS A 20 10.70 -18.51 9.05
C HIS A 20 10.71 -19.83 9.82
N ALA A 21 11.90 -20.39 10.02
CA ALA A 21 12.09 -21.57 10.82
C ALA A 21 13.22 -21.34 11.82
N HIS A 22 13.05 -21.89 13.02
CA HIS A 22 14.08 -21.88 14.05
C HIS A 22 14.21 -23.27 14.67
N ALA A 23 15.45 -23.64 15.00
CA ALA A 23 15.75 -24.90 15.66
C ALA A 23 15.88 -24.69 17.18
N HIS A 24 15.28 -25.58 17.96
CA HIS A 24 15.44 -25.64 19.40
C HIS A 24 15.80 -27.07 19.80
N GLY A 25 17.11 -27.32 19.93
CA GLY A 25 17.64 -28.69 20.11
C GLY A 25 17.49 -29.50 18.83
N GLU A 26 16.89 -30.69 18.93
CA GLU A 26 16.60 -31.56 17.77
C GLU A 26 15.28 -31.23 17.07
N THR A 27 14.49 -30.31 17.65
CA THR A 27 13.19 -29.90 17.09
C THR A 27 13.35 -28.67 16.21
N THR A 28 12.73 -28.68 15.04
CA THR A 28 12.59 -27.49 14.19
C THR A 28 11.16 -26.99 14.21
N HIS A 29 10.98 -25.71 14.51
CA HIS A 29 9.71 -25.01 14.43
C HIS A 29 9.67 -24.17 13.17
N ALA A 30 8.64 -24.35 12.36
CA ALA A 30 8.38 -23.53 11.17
C ALA A 30 7.13 -22.67 11.39
N HIS A 31 7.20 -21.43 10.94
CA HIS A 31 6.14 -20.44 11.02
C HIS A 31 5.91 -19.83 9.64
N GLU A 32 4.65 -19.61 9.31
CA GLU A 32 4.21 -18.94 8.10
C GLU A 32 3.27 -17.80 8.50
N HIS A 33 3.50 -16.62 7.92
CA HIS A 33 2.63 -15.48 8.06
C HIS A 33 2.29 -14.92 6.68
N THR A 34 1.02 -14.66 6.41
CA THR A 34 0.55 -14.11 5.13
C THR A 34 -0.16 -12.79 5.37
N HIS A 35 0.34 -11.73 4.73
CA HIS A 35 -0.33 -10.45 4.58
C HIS A 35 -1.21 -10.47 3.33
N PRO A 36 -2.52 -10.19 3.45
CA PRO A 36 -3.40 -10.12 2.30
C PRO A 36 -3.08 -8.91 1.42
N ALA A 37 -3.49 -8.95 0.15
CA ALA A 37 -3.42 -7.81 -0.74
C ALA A 37 -4.32 -6.67 -0.24
N VAL A 38 -3.88 -5.42 -0.42
CA VAL A 38 -4.60 -4.23 0.02
C VAL A 38 -4.67 -3.22 -1.12
N THR A 39 -5.87 -2.73 -1.42
CA THR A 39 -6.08 -1.67 -2.42
C THR A 39 -6.43 -0.36 -1.73
N HIS A 40 -5.76 0.71 -2.13
CA HIS A 40 -6.04 2.08 -1.72
C HIS A 40 -6.57 2.87 -2.91
N THR A 41 -7.70 3.52 -2.71
CA THR A 41 -8.30 4.46 -3.68
C THR A 41 -8.21 5.86 -3.13
N HIS A 42 -7.89 6.80 -4.00
CA HIS A 42 -7.72 8.19 -3.65
C HIS A 42 -8.33 9.09 -4.70
N GLU A 43 -9.17 10.03 -4.27
CA GLU A 43 -9.90 10.95 -5.14
C GLU A 43 -9.57 12.39 -4.73
N HIS A 44 -9.27 13.23 -5.72
CA HIS A 44 -9.02 14.66 -5.52
C HIS A 44 -9.74 15.50 -6.58
N GLU A 45 -10.15 16.69 -6.16
CA GLU A 45 -10.91 17.65 -6.96
C GLU A 45 -10.17 18.99 -6.95
N HIS A 46 -9.89 19.56 -8.13
CA HIS A 46 -9.16 20.82 -8.29
C HIS A 46 -9.87 21.77 -9.26
N LEU A 47 -9.65 23.07 -9.06
CA LEU A 47 -10.13 24.10 -9.99
C LEU A 47 -9.18 24.21 -11.20
N PRO A 48 -9.71 24.51 -12.40
CA PRO A 48 -8.89 24.71 -13.59
C PRO A 48 -7.95 25.91 -13.41
N GLY A 49 -6.64 25.65 -13.44
CA GLY A 49 -5.59 26.65 -13.23
C GLY A 49 -4.85 26.54 -11.88
N GLU A 50 -5.34 25.72 -10.96
CA GLU A 50 -4.61 25.30 -9.76
C GLU A 50 -3.92 23.96 -10.04
N GLU A 51 -2.94 23.97 -10.95
CA GLU A 51 -2.01 22.84 -11.09
C GLU A 51 -1.03 22.86 -9.90
N GLU A 52 -1.53 22.64 -8.68
CA GLU A 52 -0.64 22.19 -7.62
C GLU A 52 -0.14 20.80 -8.04
N MET A 53 1.18 20.63 -8.09
CA MET A 53 1.80 19.33 -8.27
C MET A 53 1.46 18.48 -7.05
N HIS A 54 0.32 17.78 -7.08
CA HIS A 54 -0.02 16.78 -6.09
C HIS A 54 0.92 15.60 -6.31
N ASN A 55 2.12 15.71 -5.73
CA ASN A 55 3.01 14.58 -5.55
C ASN A 55 2.30 13.64 -4.58
N HIS A 56 1.53 12.69 -5.13
CA HIS A 56 0.92 11.62 -4.34
C HIS A 56 2.06 10.74 -3.85
N GLU A 57 2.67 11.13 -2.73
CA GLU A 57 3.63 10.32 -2.02
C GLU A 57 2.86 9.14 -1.45
N HIS A 58 2.87 8.04 -2.21
CA HIS A 58 2.37 6.77 -1.75
C HIS A 58 3.34 6.26 -0.68
N HIS A 59 3.06 6.62 0.58
CA HIS A 59 3.84 6.17 1.72
C HIS A 59 3.72 4.66 1.78
N VAL A 60 4.76 3.97 1.30
CA VAL A 60 4.85 2.51 1.38
C VAL A 60 4.88 2.19 2.87
N HIS A 61 3.84 1.52 3.36
CA HIS A 61 3.86 1.00 4.71
C HIS A 61 4.85 -0.16 4.71
N GLU A 62 6.12 0.15 4.94
CA GLU A 62 7.13 -0.87 5.19
C GLU A 62 6.77 -1.55 6.51
N HIS A 63 6.26 -2.79 6.40
CA HIS A 63 6.05 -3.63 7.57
C HIS A 63 7.43 -4.14 8.00
N GLU A 64 8.07 -3.43 8.94
CA GLU A 64 9.26 -3.95 9.63
C GLU A 64 8.86 -5.13 10.53
N HIS A 65 9.65 -6.19 10.48
CA HIS A 65 9.35 -7.51 11.05
C HIS A 65 10.41 -7.94 12.06
#